data_AF-A0AAX4IH15-F1
#
_entry.id   AF-A0AAX4IH15-F1
#
_cell.length_a   1.000
_cell.length_b   1.000
_cell.length_c   1.000
_cell.angle_alpha   90.00
_cell.angle_beta   90.00
_cell.angle_gamma   90.00
#
_symmetry.space_group_name_H-M   'P 1'
#
loop_
_entity.id
_entity.type
_entity.pdbx_description
1 polymer ?
#
loop_
_entity_poly.entity_id
_entity_poly.type
_entity_poly.pdbx_seq_one_letter_code
_entity_poly.pdbx_strand_id
1 'polypeptide(L)'
;MSKPTRYAVMDDYTRTINVSDPQPGAYLNGDTAVRSSLHTDYEDEIDDDMRDPHYFDITEDIGPSRMHAGHRNMDHEVLPQQFEYLLWSPLPRDLPTTRKDALVVMAAYEGNLDRYLRLRRPSMVADECCAVQRGIYHNTTFAKWWSLQDPGTLGPNSQYILEAINARFIMNNDLSRINPETPDKNDIPRLFWYPLFPQERTLRELVRRRPRTAFQAALVCIAANYQYTYDALDVEPHYITYQQARMRHNPHYALDIERRAAESDVDLHPNTHLSHLTRPDKEPTTLAIEPGIRAFRGALVEAHLKGIYPGELQANAASWELFICVPSELKRRAEVEGLMLYPESNDIETWKELISRNQGTGR
;
A
#
# COMPACT_ATOMS: atom_id res chain seq x y z
N MET A 1 4.95 0.10 -47.95
CA MET A 1 3.85 -0.69 -47.37
C MET A 1 3.41 -0.01 -46.08
N SER A 2 2.15 0.42 -45.99
CA SER A 2 1.60 1.01 -44.75
C SER A 2 1.47 -0.07 -43.68
N LYS A 3 2.00 0.16 -42.48
CA LYS A 3 1.77 -0.76 -41.35
C LYS A 3 0.29 -0.70 -40.93
N PRO A 4 -0.36 -1.83 -40.65
CA PRO A 4 -1.73 -1.82 -40.12
C PRO A 4 -1.74 -1.03 -38.80
N THR A 5 -2.68 -0.08 -38.69
CA THR A 5 -2.82 0.83 -37.55
C THR A 5 -4.17 0.59 -36.90
N ARG A 6 -4.20 0.42 -35.57
CA ARG A 6 -5.42 0.28 -34.77
C ARG A 6 -5.81 1.63 -34.19
N TYR A 7 -7.12 1.84 -34.04
CA TYR A 7 -7.71 3.11 -33.65
C TYR A 7 -8.62 2.92 -32.43
N ALA A 8 -8.56 3.85 -31.47
CA ALA A 8 -9.40 3.84 -30.27
C ALA A 8 -10.77 4.44 -30.63
N VAL A 9 -11.70 3.59 -31.07
CA VAL A 9 -13.03 4.00 -31.55
C VAL A 9 -14.11 3.85 -30.47
N MET A 10 -13.97 2.88 -29.56
CA MET A 10 -15.01 2.51 -28.59
C MET A 10 -14.43 2.48 -27.18
N ASP A 11 -15.21 2.96 -26.21
CA ASP A 11 -14.91 2.89 -24.78
C ASP A 11 -16.11 2.30 -24.05
N ASP A 12 -15.95 1.08 -23.55
CA ASP A 12 -17.00 0.31 -22.88
C ASP A 12 -17.36 0.86 -21.48
N TYR A 13 -16.42 1.54 -20.81
CA TYR A 13 -16.68 2.13 -19.50
C TYR A 13 -17.57 3.37 -19.59
N THR A 14 -17.32 4.22 -20.59
CA THR A 14 -18.13 5.41 -20.83
C THR A 14 -19.31 5.16 -21.76
N ARG A 15 -19.37 3.97 -22.39
CA ARG A 15 -20.35 3.59 -23.43
C ARG A 15 -20.38 4.59 -24.59
N THR A 16 -19.20 5.04 -25.02
CA THR A 16 -19.06 6.04 -26.07
C THR A 16 -18.37 5.49 -27.32
N ILE A 17 -18.68 6.11 -28.46
CA ILE A 17 -18.00 5.88 -29.74
C ILE A 17 -17.41 7.19 -30.27
N ASN A 18 -16.16 7.15 -30.74
CA ASN A 18 -15.49 8.26 -31.41
C ASN A 18 -15.17 7.86 -32.85
N VAL A 19 -16.06 8.21 -33.77
CA VAL A 19 -15.90 7.95 -35.21
C VAL A 19 -15.28 9.14 -35.96
N SER A 20 -15.29 10.33 -35.36
CA SER A 20 -14.87 11.57 -36.02
C SER A 20 -13.36 11.79 -36.01
N ASP A 21 -12.69 11.43 -34.91
CA ASP A 21 -11.25 11.60 -34.76
C ASP A 21 -10.67 10.51 -33.84
N PRO A 22 -10.67 9.24 -34.29
CA PRO A 22 -10.21 8.16 -33.45
C PRO A 22 -8.69 8.19 -33.34
N GLN A 23 -8.17 7.98 -32.13
CA GLN A 23 -6.73 8.08 -31.87
C GLN A 23 -6.01 6.82 -32.37
N PRO A 24 -4.92 6.94 -33.17
CA PRO A 24 -4.15 5.81 -33.64
C PRO A 24 -3.27 5.21 -32.54
N GLY A 25 -2.88 3.95 -32.70
CA GLY A 25 -2.00 3.24 -31.76
C GLY A 25 -2.72 2.52 -30.62
N ALA A 26 -4.02 2.25 -30.79
CA ALA A 26 -4.81 1.55 -29.78
C ALA A 26 -4.34 0.11 -29.55
N TYR A 27 -4.38 -0.30 -28.28
CA TYR A 27 -4.12 -1.66 -27.84
C TYR A 27 -5.35 -2.22 -27.12
N LEU A 28 -5.50 -3.54 -27.12
CA LEU A 28 -6.57 -4.19 -26.36
C LEU A 28 -6.23 -4.15 -24.86
N ASN A 29 -7.13 -3.62 -24.04
CA ASN A 29 -7.01 -3.67 -22.58
C ASN A 29 -7.48 -5.02 -21.99
N GLY A 30 -8.25 -5.80 -22.75
CA GLY A 30 -8.80 -7.09 -22.33
C GLY A 30 -9.74 -6.97 -21.12
N ASP A 31 -10.32 -5.80 -20.86
CA ASP A 31 -11.36 -5.65 -19.84
C ASP A 31 -12.69 -6.16 -20.40
N THR A 32 -13.17 -7.25 -19.82
CA THR A 32 -14.47 -7.85 -20.12
C THR A 32 -14.83 -8.76 -18.96
N ALA A 33 -16.10 -9.09 -18.83
CA ALA A 33 -16.52 -10.19 -17.99
C ALA A 33 -15.89 -11.50 -18.51
N VAL A 34 -15.45 -12.36 -17.60
CA VAL A 34 -14.78 -13.63 -17.91
C VAL A 34 -15.69 -14.78 -17.51
N ARG A 35 -15.61 -15.93 -18.20
CA ARG A 35 -16.50 -17.08 -17.95
C ARG A 35 -16.55 -17.53 -16.48
N SER A 36 -15.46 -17.39 -15.73
CA SER A 36 -15.43 -17.72 -14.29
C SER A 36 -16.41 -16.86 -13.48
N SER A 37 -16.84 -15.69 -13.96
CA SER A 37 -17.83 -14.85 -13.30
C SER A 37 -19.24 -15.45 -13.28
N LEU A 38 -19.51 -16.46 -14.13
CA LEU A 38 -20.80 -17.15 -14.22
C LEU A 38 -20.98 -18.24 -13.15
N HIS A 39 -19.90 -18.67 -12.50
CA HIS A 39 -19.95 -19.72 -11.49
C HIS A 39 -20.00 -19.05 -10.12
N THR A 40 -20.95 -19.43 -9.26
CA THR A 40 -21.07 -19.00 -7.85
C THR A 40 -21.26 -20.23 -6.99
N ASP A 41 -20.55 -20.30 -5.87
CA ASP A 41 -20.66 -21.37 -4.87
C ASP A 41 -21.57 -20.98 -3.67
N TYR A 42 -22.28 -19.86 -3.76
CA TYR A 42 -23.03 -19.22 -2.67
C TYR A 42 -24.53 -19.10 -3.02
N GLU A 43 -25.41 -19.65 -2.18
CA GLU A 43 -26.87 -19.62 -2.38
C GLU A 43 -27.58 -18.48 -1.62
N ASP A 44 -26.88 -17.71 -0.78
CA ASP A 44 -27.48 -16.70 0.13
C ASP A 44 -27.54 -15.27 -0.45
N GLU A 45 -28.67 -14.58 -0.22
CA GLU A 45 -28.92 -13.16 -0.60
C GLU A 45 -27.77 -12.24 -0.15
N ILE A 46 -27.09 -11.63 -1.13
CA ILE A 46 -26.04 -10.64 -0.91
C ILE A 46 -26.70 -9.26 -0.71
N ASP A 47 -26.30 -8.54 0.34
CA ASP A 47 -26.67 -7.14 0.57
C ASP A 47 -26.32 -6.27 -0.65
N ASP A 48 -27.25 -5.40 -1.07
CA ASP A 48 -27.11 -4.52 -2.24
C ASP A 48 -25.85 -3.63 -2.14
N ASP A 49 -25.45 -3.27 -0.92
CA ASP A 49 -24.25 -2.48 -0.61
C ASP A 49 -22.93 -3.21 -0.91
N MET A 50 -22.96 -4.53 -1.13
CA MET A 50 -21.82 -5.32 -1.57
C MET A 50 -21.73 -5.41 -3.10
N ARG A 51 -22.62 -4.78 -3.88
CA ARG A 51 -22.53 -4.78 -5.36
C ARG A 51 -21.49 -3.76 -5.82
N ASP A 52 -20.55 -4.20 -6.67
CA ASP A 52 -19.71 -3.27 -7.43
C ASP A 52 -20.34 -3.03 -8.81
N PRO A 53 -20.96 -1.86 -9.05
CA PRO A 53 -21.68 -1.55 -10.28
C PRO A 53 -20.76 -1.39 -11.51
N HIS A 54 -19.44 -1.51 -11.33
CA HIS A 54 -18.45 -1.24 -12.37
C HIS A 54 -17.90 -2.51 -13.07
N TYR A 55 -18.33 -3.70 -12.66
CA TYR A 55 -17.99 -4.93 -13.37
C TYR A 55 -18.96 -5.19 -14.53
N PHE A 56 -18.39 -5.61 -15.66
CA PHE A 56 -19.17 -6.13 -16.77
C PHE A 56 -19.86 -7.43 -16.34
N ASP A 57 -21.09 -7.61 -16.78
CA ASP A 57 -21.90 -8.81 -16.58
C ASP A 57 -22.14 -9.48 -17.92
N ILE A 58 -21.94 -10.80 -18.00
CA ILE A 58 -22.10 -11.58 -19.24
C ILE A 58 -23.58 -11.74 -19.58
N THR A 59 -24.44 -11.92 -18.58
CA THR A 59 -25.85 -12.25 -18.84
C THR A 59 -26.72 -11.00 -19.01
N GLU A 60 -26.17 -9.81 -18.72
CA GLU A 60 -26.81 -8.50 -18.82
C GLU A 60 -28.16 -8.38 -18.06
N ASP A 61 -28.50 -9.40 -17.27
CA ASP A 61 -29.74 -9.58 -16.52
C ASP A 61 -29.48 -9.64 -15.01
N ILE A 62 -28.22 -9.55 -14.58
CA ILE A 62 -27.78 -9.65 -13.17
C ILE A 62 -28.14 -11.05 -12.57
N GLY A 63 -28.51 -12.00 -13.43
CA GLY A 63 -28.96 -13.35 -13.11
C GLY A 63 -30.31 -13.43 -12.37
N PRO A 64 -30.99 -14.59 -12.39
CA PRO A 64 -32.25 -14.81 -11.66
C PRO A 64 -32.12 -14.72 -10.13
N SER A 65 -30.89 -14.67 -9.59
CA SER A 65 -30.60 -14.53 -8.15
C SER A 65 -30.26 -13.10 -7.72
N ARG A 66 -30.18 -12.11 -8.63
CA ARG A 66 -29.61 -10.76 -8.36
C ARG A 66 -28.18 -10.78 -7.76
N MET A 67 -27.53 -11.94 -7.81
CA MET A 67 -26.17 -12.20 -7.38
C MET A 67 -25.40 -12.42 -8.66
N HIS A 68 -24.63 -11.45 -9.12
CA HIS A 68 -23.38 -11.63 -9.87
C HIS A 68 -22.80 -10.23 -10.14
N ALA A 69 -22.44 -9.54 -9.06
CA ALA A 69 -21.42 -8.50 -9.12
C ALA A 69 -20.24 -9.02 -8.32
N GLY A 70 -19.20 -9.53 -8.99
CA GLY A 70 -17.82 -9.55 -8.53
C GLY A 70 -17.42 -10.23 -7.20
N HIS A 71 -18.34 -10.80 -6.42
CA HIS A 71 -18.06 -11.12 -5.02
C HIS A 71 -18.39 -12.58 -4.71
N ARG A 72 -17.33 -13.34 -4.40
CA ARG A 72 -17.32 -14.66 -3.76
C ARG A 72 -17.36 -15.92 -4.62
N ASN A 73 -17.12 -15.86 -5.93
CA ASN A 73 -16.44 -17.00 -6.55
C ASN A 73 -14.95 -16.89 -6.22
N MET A 74 -14.47 -17.75 -5.31
CA MET A 74 -13.06 -17.74 -4.89
C MET A 74 -12.12 -17.99 -6.08
N ASP A 75 -12.52 -18.83 -7.05
CA ASP A 75 -11.76 -19.06 -8.29
C ASP A 75 -11.80 -17.83 -9.22
N HIS A 76 -12.84 -17.00 -9.12
CA HIS A 76 -12.91 -15.73 -9.84
C HIS A 76 -12.05 -14.65 -9.20
N GLU A 77 -11.67 -14.76 -7.92
CA GLU A 77 -10.84 -13.78 -7.21
C GLU A 77 -9.33 -14.06 -7.33
N VAL A 78 -8.95 -15.26 -7.79
CA VAL A 78 -7.56 -15.68 -8.00
C VAL A 78 -7.06 -15.25 -9.38
N LEU A 79 -5.85 -14.70 -9.46
CA LEU A 79 -5.15 -14.49 -10.72
C LEU A 79 -4.73 -15.86 -11.30
N PRO A 80 -5.21 -16.26 -12.49
CA PRO A 80 -4.88 -17.57 -13.05
C PRO A 80 -3.38 -17.74 -13.28
N GLN A 81 -2.86 -18.96 -13.02
CA GLN A 81 -1.43 -19.27 -13.09
C GLN A 81 -0.79 -18.88 -14.43
N GLN A 82 -1.48 -19.08 -15.56
CA GLN A 82 -0.96 -18.69 -16.88
C GLN A 82 -0.75 -17.19 -17.06
N PHE A 83 -1.30 -16.34 -16.17
CA PHE A 83 -1.20 -14.89 -16.21
C PHE A 83 -0.33 -14.31 -15.09
N GLU A 84 0.20 -15.13 -14.17
CA GLU A 84 1.10 -14.66 -13.12
C GLU A 84 2.31 -13.90 -13.66
N TYR A 85 2.85 -14.33 -14.81
CA TYR A 85 3.99 -13.67 -15.46
C TYR A 85 3.77 -12.18 -15.71
N LEU A 86 2.50 -11.77 -15.84
CA LEU A 86 2.16 -10.37 -16.02
C LEU A 86 2.58 -9.53 -14.83
N LEU A 87 2.72 -10.05 -13.61
CA LEU A 87 3.12 -9.27 -12.44
C LEU A 87 4.55 -8.74 -12.55
N TRP A 88 5.49 -9.57 -12.98
CA TRP A 88 6.93 -9.22 -13.03
C TRP A 88 7.47 -8.97 -14.44
N SER A 89 6.74 -9.34 -15.48
CA SER A 89 7.14 -9.08 -16.87
C SER A 89 6.58 -7.74 -17.38
N PRO A 90 7.24 -7.09 -18.35
CA PRO A 90 6.65 -5.96 -19.05
C PRO A 90 5.27 -6.33 -19.60
N LEU A 91 4.29 -5.46 -19.40
CA LEU A 91 2.93 -5.70 -19.89
C LEU A 91 2.94 -5.80 -21.43
N PRO A 92 2.40 -6.88 -22.02
CA PRO A 92 2.28 -7.02 -23.47
C PRO A 92 1.42 -5.89 -24.01
N ARG A 93 1.65 -5.46 -25.27
CA ARG A 93 0.89 -4.36 -25.87
C ARG A 93 -0.62 -4.60 -25.77
N ASP A 94 -1.07 -5.72 -26.30
CA ASP A 94 -2.42 -6.22 -26.09
C ASP A 94 -2.45 -7.05 -24.80
N LEU A 95 -3.24 -6.61 -23.84
CA LEU A 95 -3.44 -7.32 -22.59
C LEU A 95 -4.37 -8.52 -22.83
N PRO A 96 -4.09 -9.68 -22.19
CA PRO A 96 -4.99 -10.82 -22.29
C PRO A 96 -6.29 -10.56 -21.55
N THR A 97 -7.35 -11.21 -22.00
CA THR A 97 -8.64 -11.25 -21.32
C THR A 97 -8.53 -12.08 -20.04
N THR A 98 -8.43 -11.39 -18.90
CA THR A 98 -8.41 -11.99 -17.56
C THR A 98 -8.88 -10.96 -16.52
N ARG A 99 -9.16 -11.41 -15.29
CA ARG A 99 -9.40 -10.49 -14.17
C ARG A 99 -8.08 -9.82 -13.79
N LYS A 100 -8.02 -8.50 -13.96
CA LYS A 100 -6.78 -7.71 -13.79
C LYS A 100 -6.66 -7.04 -12.43
N ASP A 101 -7.62 -7.22 -11.53
CA ASP A 101 -7.67 -6.50 -10.25
C ASP A 101 -6.36 -6.64 -9.45
N ALA A 102 -5.83 -7.86 -9.35
CA ALA A 102 -4.52 -8.10 -8.73
C ALA A 102 -3.38 -7.33 -9.42
N LEU A 103 -3.41 -7.22 -10.75
CA LEU A 103 -2.41 -6.45 -11.51
C LEU A 103 -2.55 -4.95 -11.24
N VAL A 104 -3.78 -4.43 -11.15
CA VAL A 104 -4.09 -3.02 -10.83
C VAL A 104 -3.57 -2.69 -9.44
N VAL A 105 -3.97 -3.50 -8.47
CA VAL A 105 -3.61 -3.34 -7.06
C VAL A 105 -2.09 -3.45 -6.85
N MET A 106 -1.42 -4.43 -7.47
CA MET A 106 0.04 -4.56 -7.37
C MET A 106 0.75 -3.36 -8.02
N ALA A 107 0.30 -2.90 -9.20
CA ALA A 107 0.89 -1.73 -9.85
C ALA A 107 0.74 -0.45 -9.01
N ALA A 108 -0.42 -0.29 -8.35
CA ALA A 108 -0.65 0.80 -7.40
C ALA A 108 0.27 0.67 -6.18
N TYR A 109 0.36 -0.51 -5.59
CA TYR A 109 1.20 -0.80 -4.41
C TYR A 109 2.68 -0.49 -4.65
N GLU A 110 3.22 -0.89 -5.80
CA GLU A 110 4.60 -0.58 -6.20
C GLU A 110 4.81 0.91 -6.53
N GLY A 111 3.74 1.66 -6.77
CA GLY A 111 3.82 3.00 -7.36
C GLY A 111 4.36 2.97 -8.80
N ASN A 112 4.12 1.88 -9.53
CA ASN A 112 4.56 1.71 -10.91
C ASN A 112 3.62 2.47 -11.85
N LEU A 113 3.95 3.72 -12.13
CA LEU A 113 3.08 4.63 -12.89
C LEU A 113 2.66 4.08 -14.26
N ASP A 114 3.60 3.56 -15.04
CA ASP A 114 3.31 3.08 -16.40
C ASP A 114 2.42 1.83 -16.39
N ARG A 115 2.65 0.86 -15.48
CA ARG A 115 1.73 -0.27 -15.30
C ARG A 115 0.37 0.19 -14.83
N TYR A 116 0.34 1.06 -13.82
CA TYR A 116 -0.88 1.51 -13.19
C TYR A 116 -1.77 2.22 -14.21
N LEU A 117 -1.22 3.14 -15.01
CA LEU A 117 -1.99 3.83 -16.06
C LEU A 117 -2.52 2.90 -17.15
N ARG A 118 -1.81 1.80 -17.45
CA ARG A 118 -2.24 0.82 -18.46
C ARG A 118 -3.29 -0.16 -17.94
N LEU A 119 -3.41 -0.32 -16.62
CA LEU A 119 -4.28 -1.31 -15.99
C LEU A 119 -5.50 -0.69 -15.30
N ARG A 120 -5.35 0.52 -14.75
CA ARG A 120 -6.37 1.18 -13.93
C ARG A 120 -7.68 1.35 -14.69
N ARG A 121 -8.77 1.29 -13.94
CA ARG A 121 -10.14 1.51 -14.43
C ARG A 121 -10.65 2.87 -13.98
N PRO A 122 -11.76 3.37 -14.52
CA PRO A 122 -12.36 4.63 -14.08
C PRO A 122 -12.75 4.61 -12.60
N SER A 123 -13.24 3.47 -12.11
CA SER A 123 -13.53 3.21 -10.69
C SER A 123 -12.45 2.32 -10.08
N MET A 124 -12.06 2.63 -8.85
CA MET A 124 -11.08 1.84 -8.11
C MET A 124 -11.63 0.46 -7.74
N VAL A 125 -10.82 -0.58 -7.90
CA VAL A 125 -11.14 -1.93 -7.42
C VAL A 125 -10.90 -2.04 -5.91
N ALA A 126 -11.30 -3.18 -5.33
CA ALA A 126 -11.07 -3.48 -3.92
C ALA A 126 -9.58 -3.31 -3.54
N ASP A 127 -9.33 -2.74 -2.36
CA ASP A 127 -8.01 -2.44 -1.79
C ASP A 127 -7.09 -1.50 -2.61
N GLU A 128 -7.48 -1.10 -3.82
CA GLU A 128 -6.69 -0.22 -4.70
C GLU A 128 -6.35 1.11 -4.02
N CYS A 129 -7.29 1.70 -3.28
CA CYS A 129 -7.04 2.96 -2.58
C CYS A 129 -5.91 2.85 -1.54
N CYS A 130 -5.85 1.75 -0.78
CA CYS A 130 -4.78 1.52 0.19
C CYS A 130 -3.45 1.27 -0.53
N ALA A 131 -3.47 0.52 -1.63
CA ALA A 131 -2.31 0.28 -2.47
C ALA A 131 -1.77 1.58 -3.10
N VAL A 132 -2.65 2.46 -3.58
CA VAL A 132 -2.31 3.80 -4.10
C VAL A 132 -1.63 4.65 -3.04
N GLN A 133 -2.17 4.68 -1.82
CA GLN A 133 -1.55 5.41 -0.71
C GLN A 133 -0.12 4.92 -0.47
N ARG A 134 0.08 3.61 -0.32
CA ARG A 134 1.41 3.01 -0.17
C ARG A 134 2.31 3.37 -1.36
N GLY A 135 1.84 3.21 -2.60
CA GLY A 135 2.60 3.57 -3.80
C GLY A 135 3.05 5.04 -3.82
N ILE A 136 2.19 5.96 -3.39
CA ILE A 136 2.50 7.40 -3.26
C ILE A 136 3.60 7.63 -2.22
N TYR A 137 3.50 6.98 -1.06
CA TYR A 137 4.51 7.07 -0.01
C TYR A 137 5.90 6.60 -0.49
N HIS A 138 5.96 5.58 -1.34
CA HIS A 138 7.22 4.97 -1.77
C HIS A 138 7.78 5.55 -3.08
N ASN A 139 6.95 6.11 -3.96
CA ASN A 139 7.38 6.54 -5.30
C ASN A 139 7.05 8.03 -5.60
N THR A 140 8.10 8.82 -5.85
CA THR A 140 7.95 10.28 -6.12
C THR A 140 7.24 10.59 -7.43
N THR A 141 7.49 9.86 -8.52
CA THR A 141 6.86 10.17 -9.82
C THR A 141 5.38 9.81 -9.79
N PHE A 142 5.04 8.71 -9.13
CA PHE A 142 3.65 8.32 -8.86
C PHE A 142 2.92 9.36 -8.01
N ALA A 143 3.53 9.80 -6.90
CA ALA A 143 2.99 10.87 -6.07
C ALA A 143 2.79 12.18 -6.84
N LYS A 144 3.75 12.54 -7.71
CA LYS A 144 3.64 13.74 -8.55
C LYS A 144 2.47 13.62 -9.52
N TRP A 145 2.30 12.48 -10.19
CA TRP A 145 1.18 12.27 -11.10
C TRP A 145 -0.17 12.36 -10.38
N TRP A 146 -0.30 11.74 -9.21
CA TRP A 146 -1.52 11.83 -8.38
C TRP A 146 -1.80 13.26 -7.91
N SER A 147 -0.77 14.05 -7.62
CA SER A 147 -0.92 15.46 -7.20
C SER A 147 -1.52 16.38 -8.28
N LEU A 148 -1.55 15.92 -9.53
CA LEU A 148 -2.12 16.65 -10.68
C LEU A 148 -3.57 16.25 -10.98
N GLN A 149 -4.11 15.22 -10.32
CA GLN A 149 -5.48 14.79 -10.52
C GLN A 149 -6.45 15.75 -9.82
N ASP A 150 -7.64 15.92 -10.37
CA ASP A 150 -8.69 16.72 -9.75
C ASP A 150 -9.22 16.00 -8.50
N PRO A 151 -9.11 16.60 -7.28
CA PRO A 151 -9.64 16.01 -6.05
C PRO A 151 -11.13 15.62 -6.14
N GLY A 152 -11.93 16.34 -6.92
CA GLY A 152 -13.35 16.04 -7.12
C GLY A 152 -13.60 14.71 -7.83
N THR A 153 -12.60 14.20 -8.55
CA THR A 153 -12.65 12.92 -9.30
C THR A 153 -12.09 11.74 -8.50
N LEU A 154 -11.49 11.99 -7.34
CA LEU A 154 -10.87 10.95 -6.49
C LEU A 154 -11.89 10.19 -5.62
N GLY A 155 -13.17 10.56 -5.69
CA GLY A 155 -14.25 9.90 -4.96
C GLY A 155 -14.18 10.10 -3.44
N PRO A 156 -14.87 9.25 -2.65
CA PRO A 156 -15.01 9.41 -1.20
C PRO A 156 -13.69 9.27 -0.42
N ASN A 157 -12.67 8.64 -1.01
CA ASN A 157 -11.37 8.41 -0.38
C ASN A 157 -10.32 9.48 -0.73
N SER A 158 -10.73 10.57 -1.38
CA SER A 158 -9.85 11.66 -1.85
C SER A 158 -8.94 12.21 -0.74
N GLN A 159 -9.46 12.36 0.48
CA GLN A 159 -8.70 12.88 1.63
C GLN A 159 -7.45 12.02 1.95
N TYR A 160 -7.56 10.69 1.87
CA TYR A 160 -6.46 9.78 2.20
C TYR A 160 -5.34 9.84 1.16
N ILE A 161 -5.71 10.00 -0.12
CA ILE A 161 -4.77 10.17 -1.22
C ILE A 161 -4.04 11.51 -1.09
N LEU A 162 -4.77 12.58 -0.76
CA LEU A 162 -4.18 13.91 -0.54
C LEU A 162 -3.21 13.93 0.64
N GLU A 163 -3.57 13.29 1.75
CA GLU A 163 -2.69 13.15 2.92
C GLU A 163 -1.40 12.39 2.55
N ALA A 164 -1.50 11.30 1.78
CA ALA A 164 -0.36 10.55 1.28
C ALA A 164 0.55 11.37 0.36
N ILE A 165 -0.03 12.18 -0.53
CA ILE A 165 0.72 13.09 -1.40
C ILE A 165 1.50 14.10 -0.55
N ASN A 166 0.84 14.74 0.42
CA ASN A 166 1.48 15.71 1.30
C ASN A 166 2.62 15.05 2.10
N ALA A 167 2.43 13.82 2.60
CA ALA A 167 3.48 13.06 3.27
C ALA A 167 4.71 12.88 2.39
N ARG A 168 4.52 12.39 1.15
CA ARG A 168 5.63 12.17 0.21
C ARG A 168 6.34 13.47 -0.15
N PHE A 169 5.61 14.56 -0.29
CA PHE A 169 6.18 15.86 -0.63
C PHE A 169 7.02 16.43 0.52
N ILE A 170 6.54 16.30 1.77
CA ILE A 170 7.31 16.65 2.97
C ILE A 170 8.61 15.85 3.04
N MET A 171 8.56 14.52 2.80
CA MET A 171 9.75 13.67 2.73
C MET A 171 10.75 14.12 1.67
N ASN A 172 10.26 14.67 0.56
CA ASN A 172 11.08 15.27 -0.50
C ASN A 172 11.52 16.72 -0.19
N ASN A 173 11.26 17.21 1.02
CA ASN A 173 11.55 18.58 1.48
C ASN A 173 10.73 19.69 0.80
N ASP A 174 9.63 19.34 0.14
CA ASP A 174 8.72 20.30 -0.46
C ASP A 174 7.53 20.60 0.46
N LEU A 175 7.40 21.87 0.84
CA LEU A 175 6.31 22.39 1.65
C LEU A 175 5.37 23.31 0.85
N SER A 176 5.50 23.36 -0.48
CA SER A 176 4.69 24.22 -1.36
C SER A 176 3.18 24.00 -1.21
N ARG A 177 2.78 22.80 -0.80
CA ARG A 177 1.38 22.40 -0.58
C ARG A 177 0.89 22.66 0.84
N ILE A 178 1.80 22.97 1.77
CA ILE A 178 1.48 23.23 3.18
C ILE A 178 1.37 24.74 3.37
N ASN A 179 0.16 25.26 3.18
CA ASN A 179 -0.18 26.66 3.48
C ASN A 179 -0.65 26.79 4.93
N PRO A 180 -0.67 27.97 5.55
CA PRO A 180 -1.26 28.18 6.89
C PRO A 180 -2.79 28.19 6.91
N GLU A 181 -3.42 28.49 5.77
CA GLU A 181 -4.87 28.74 5.67
C GLU A 181 -5.69 27.47 5.36
N THR A 182 -5.06 26.38 4.94
CA THR A 182 -5.78 25.14 4.64
C THR A 182 -6.39 24.51 5.90
N PRO A 183 -7.59 23.91 5.84
CA PRO A 183 -8.19 23.25 7.00
C PRO A 183 -7.33 22.10 7.55
N ASP A 184 -7.11 22.07 8.87
CA ASP A 184 -6.19 21.12 9.51
C ASP A 184 -6.56 19.64 9.32
N LYS A 185 -7.85 19.33 9.15
CA LYS A 185 -8.36 17.97 8.99
C LYS A 185 -7.90 17.29 7.69
N ASN A 186 -7.42 18.07 6.71
CA ASN A 186 -7.24 17.59 5.35
C ASN A 186 -5.76 17.43 4.94
N ASP A 187 -4.80 17.90 5.76
CA ASP A 187 -3.44 18.13 5.25
C ASP A 187 -2.27 17.63 6.11
N ILE A 188 -2.42 17.42 7.42
CA ILE A 188 -1.28 17.04 8.27
C ILE A 188 -1.12 15.52 8.25
N PRO A 189 -0.09 14.97 7.60
CA PRO A 189 0.07 13.54 7.52
C PRO A 189 0.46 12.98 8.87
N ARG A 190 -0.16 11.87 9.27
CA ARG A 190 0.21 11.16 10.51
C ARG A 190 1.66 10.67 10.50
N LEU A 191 2.11 10.19 9.33
CA LEU A 191 3.46 9.70 9.09
C LEU A 191 4.05 10.41 7.86
N PHE A 192 5.21 11.04 8.01
CA PHE A 192 5.94 11.67 6.89
C PHE A 192 7.46 11.46 6.96
N TRP A 193 7.91 10.37 7.60
CA TRP A 193 9.33 10.05 7.79
C TRP A 193 9.69 8.60 7.41
N TYR A 194 8.87 7.99 6.55
CA TYR A 194 9.12 6.65 6.01
C TYR A 194 8.55 6.57 4.59
N PRO A 195 9.28 6.02 3.60
CA PRO A 195 10.58 5.37 3.72
C PRO A 195 11.77 6.35 3.79
N LEU A 196 11.52 7.66 3.70
CA LEU A 196 12.55 8.69 3.68
C LEU A 196 12.39 9.67 4.84
N PHE A 197 13.51 10.17 5.36
CA PHE A 197 13.49 11.27 6.32
C PHE A 197 13.52 12.63 5.62
N PRO A 198 12.61 13.56 5.95
CA PRO A 198 12.79 14.95 5.58
C PRO A 198 14.02 15.52 6.30
N GLN A 199 14.67 16.50 5.70
CA GLN A 199 15.79 17.23 6.30
C GLN A 199 15.33 18.02 7.53
N GLU A 200 16.21 18.14 8.52
CA GLU A 200 15.98 18.93 9.74
C GLU A 200 15.55 20.39 9.42
N ARG A 201 16.12 20.95 8.34
CA ARG A 201 15.68 22.13 7.58
C ARG A 201 14.15 22.30 7.53
N THR A 202 13.58 21.31 6.87
CA THR A 202 12.19 21.20 6.48
C THR A 202 11.30 21.07 7.69
N LEU A 203 11.72 20.35 8.73
CA LEU A 203 10.96 20.19 9.97
C LEU A 203 10.75 21.52 10.69
N ARG A 204 11.81 22.34 10.81
CA ARG A 204 11.70 23.67 11.41
C ARG A 204 10.76 24.58 10.64
N GLU A 205 10.87 24.56 9.30
CA GLU A 205 9.97 25.36 8.45
C GLU A 205 8.52 24.83 8.49
N LEU A 206 8.32 23.52 8.56
CA LEU A 206 7.00 22.90 8.69
C LEU A 206 6.33 23.34 9.98
N VAL A 207 7.03 23.27 11.11
CA VAL A 207 6.51 23.73 12.41
C VAL A 207 6.27 25.24 12.41
N ARG A 208 7.13 26.04 11.75
CA ARG A 208 6.89 27.48 11.58
C ARG A 208 5.60 27.78 10.82
N ARG A 209 5.28 27.01 9.78
CA ARG A 209 4.03 27.16 9.00
C ARG A 209 2.82 26.57 9.72
N ARG A 210 3.00 25.47 10.44
CA ARG A 210 1.96 24.69 11.11
C ARG A 210 2.46 24.23 12.49
N PRO A 211 2.36 25.07 13.53
CA PRO A 211 2.87 24.72 14.87
C PRO A 211 2.31 23.41 15.46
N ARG A 212 1.11 23.02 15.07
CA ARG A 212 0.47 21.75 15.49
C ARG A 212 1.23 20.50 15.05
N THR A 213 2.13 20.59 14.06
CA THR A 213 2.97 19.47 13.65
C THR A 213 4.19 19.25 14.54
N ALA A 214 4.37 20.05 15.61
CA ALA A 214 5.52 19.95 16.50
C ALA A 214 5.71 18.53 17.06
N PHE A 215 4.61 17.87 17.43
CA PHE A 215 4.65 16.49 17.93
C PHE A 215 5.19 15.50 16.89
N GLN A 216 4.66 15.54 15.66
CA GLN A 216 5.15 14.69 14.58
C GLN A 216 6.60 15.05 14.22
N ALA A 217 6.95 16.34 14.19
CA ALA A 217 8.32 16.79 13.94
C ALA A 217 9.29 16.25 15.00
N ALA A 218 8.90 16.22 16.28
CA ALA A 218 9.70 15.63 17.34
C ALA A 218 9.89 14.11 17.13
N LEU A 219 8.85 13.38 16.70
CA LEU A 219 8.99 11.96 16.32
C LEU A 219 9.99 11.77 15.18
N VAL A 220 9.98 12.66 14.18
CA VAL A 220 10.97 12.63 13.08
C VAL A 220 12.37 12.93 13.61
N CYS A 221 12.53 13.95 14.47
CA CYS A 221 13.83 14.29 15.03
C CYS A 221 14.42 13.13 15.83
N ILE A 222 13.62 12.43 16.65
CA ILE A 222 14.06 11.23 17.34
C ILE A 222 14.41 10.13 16.33
N ALA A 223 13.54 9.92 15.33
CA ALA A 223 13.73 8.85 14.36
C ALA A 223 14.98 9.04 13.48
N ALA A 224 15.28 10.27 13.08
CA ALA A 224 16.39 10.69 12.21
C ALA A 224 17.62 11.20 12.97
N ASN A 225 17.58 11.20 14.30
CA ASN A 225 18.64 11.71 15.20
C ASN A 225 18.98 13.20 15.02
N TYR A 226 17.97 14.07 14.90
CA TYR A 226 18.12 15.53 14.82
C TYR A 226 17.96 16.20 16.18
N GLN A 227 19.00 16.10 17.01
CA GLN A 227 18.97 16.55 18.40
C GLN A 227 18.71 18.06 18.56
N TYR A 228 19.38 18.89 17.76
CA TYR A 228 19.25 20.36 17.86
C TYR A 228 17.80 20.83 17.68
N THR A 229 17.10 20.32 16.65
CA THR A 229 15.70 20.67 16.45
C THR A 229 14.78 20.02 17.48
N TYR A 230 15.05 18.78 17.91
CA TYR A 230 14.29 18.14 18.99
C TYR A 230 14.30 19.01 20.27
N ASP A 231 15.49 19.43 20.72
CA ASP A 231 15.66 20.24 21.93
C ASP A 231 14.92 21.59 21.82
N ALA A 232 14.83 22.15 20.60
CA ALA A 232 14.16 23.43 20.35
C ALA A 232 12.63 23.32 20.24
N LEU A 233 12.06 22.14 19.97
CA LEU A 233 10.61 21.96 19.83
C LEU A 233 9.89 21.91 21.18
N ASP A 234 10.58 21.50 22.24
CA ASP A 234 10.09 21.39 23.62
C ASP A 234 8.67 20.78 23.72
N VAL A 235 8.44 19.67 22.99
CA VAL A 235 7.15 18.98 22.97
C VAL A 235 6.93 18.27 24.31
N GLU A 236 5.71 18.34 24.84
CA GLU A 236 5.33 17.63 26.07
C GLU A 236 5.75 16.14 26.04
N PRO A 237 6.29 15.62 27.15
CA PRO A 237 6.62 14.20 27.27
C PRO A 237 5.41 13.33 26.94
N HIS A 238 5.61 12.28 26.15
CA HIS A 238 4.53 11.42 25.72
C HIS A 238 5.02 9.99 25.50
N TYR A 239 4.18 8.99 25.79
CA TYR A 239 4.58 7.59 25.67
C TYR A 239 5.01 7.20 24.24
N ILE A 240 4.43 7.79 23.19
CA ILE A 240 4.82 7.52 21.79
C ILE A 240 6.21 8.08 21.46
N THR A 241 6.54 9.31 21.89
CA THR A 241 7.89 9.87 21.68
C THR A 241 8.93 9.07 22.46
N TYR A 242 8.56 8.62 23.67
CA TYR A 242 9.38 7.71 24.47
C TYR A 242 9.58 6.34 23.80
N GLN A 243 8.51 5.71 23.28
CA GLN A 243 8.60 4.46 22.53
C GLN A 243 9.53 4.59 21.32
N GLN A 244 9.45 5.69 20.56
CA GLN A 244 10.37 5.97 19.45
C GLN A 244 11.81 6.11 19.94
N ALA A 245 12.03 6.84 21.05
CA ALA A 245 13.36 7.12 21.59
C ALA A 245 14.07 5.86 22.09
N ARG A 246 13.34 4.95 22.75
CA ARG A 246 13.88 3.67 23.22
C ARG A 246 14.36 2.75 22.11
N MET A 247 13.84 2.93 20.91
CA MET A 247 14.25 2.19 19.72
C MET A 247 15.46 2.81 19.01
N ARG A 248 16.14 3.79 19.63
CA ARG A 248 17.28 4.50 19.03
C ARG A 248 18.53 4.37 19.89
N HIS A 249 19.67 4.41 19.21
CA HIS A 249 20.98 4.27 19.85
C HIS A 249 21.38 5.50 20.66
N ASN A 250 20.89 6.70 20.32
CA ASN A 250 21.20 7.92 21.05
C ASN A 250 20.36 7.99 22.33
N PRO A 251 20.96 7.89 23.53
CA PRO A 251 20.22 7.88 24.79
C PRO A 251 19.65 9.24 25.15
N HIS A 252 20.12 10.34 24.54
CA HIS A 252 19.70 11.71 24.86
C HIS A 252 18.17 11.87 24.87
N TYR A 253 17.49 11.38 23.83
CA TYR A 253 16.03 11.53 23.71
C TYR A 253 15.28 10.80 24.82
N ALA A 254 15.66 9.56 25.12
CA ALA A 254 14.95 8.76 26.13
C ALA A 254 15.16 9.37 27.53
N LEU A 255 16.39 9.75 27.86
CA LEU A 255 16.73 10.35 29.14
C LEU A 255 16.07 11.73 29.34
N ASP A 256 16.01 12.55 28.29
CA ASP A 256 15.33 13.85 28.37
C ASP A 256 13.81 13.68 28.57
N ILE A 257 13.18 12.77 27.82
CA ILE A 257 11.74 12.50 27.97
C ILE A 257 11.43 11.95 29.37
N GLU A 258 12.24 11.03 29.89
CA GLU A 258 12.10 10.49 31.26
C GLU A 258 12.22 11.60 32.32
N ARG A 259 13.23 12.47 32.19
CA ARG A 259 13.43 13.60 33.10
C ARG A 259 12.22 14.54 33.09
N ARG A 260 11.78 14.98 31.91
CA ARG A 260 10.65 15.92 31.78
C ARG A 260 9.31 15.28 32.20
N ALA A 261 9.14 13.98 31.98
CA ALA A 261 7.96 13.24 32.45
C ALA A 261 7.91 13.16 33.98
N ALA A 262 9.05 12.93 34.64
CA ALA A 262 9.13 12.94 36.10
C ALA A 262 8.86 14.34 36.70
N GLU A 263 9.28 15.40 36.02
CA GLU A 263 8.97 16.79 36.41
C GLU A 263 7.49 17.15 36.25
N SER A 264 6.79 16.50 35.31
CA SER A 264 5.41 16.84 34.91
C SER A 264 4.36 15.79 35.31
N ASP A 265 4.74 14.76 36.08
CA ASP A 265 3.90 13.63 36.50
C ASP A 265 3.18 12.92 35.32
N VAL A 266 3.89 12.73 34.20
CA VAL A 266 3.36 12.07 33.00
C VAL A 266 3.73 10.58 32.99
N ASP A 267 2.74 9.70 32.82
CA ASP A 267 2.96 8.27 32.63
C ASP A 267 3.49 7.95 31.21
N LEU A 268 4.71 7.41 31.13
CA LEU A 268 5.35 6.96 29.89
C LEU A 268 5.10 5.47 29.58
N HIS A 269 4.46 4.74 30.49
CA HIS A 269 4.22 3.31 30.38
C HIS A 269 2.73 2.94 30.51
N PRO A 270 1.83 3.58 29.74
CA PRO A 270 0.43 3.19 29.78
C PRO A 270 0.28 1.75 29.26
N ASN A 271 -0.69 1.00 29.83
CA ASN A 271 -1.07 -0.36 29.40
C ASN A 271 -1.66 -0.36 27.97
N THR A 272 -0.82 -0.08 26.98
CA THR A 272 -1.17 0.09 25.57
C THR A 272 -0.18 -0.64 24.69
N HIS A 273 -0.64 -1.09 23.53
CA HIS A 273 0.24 -1.71 22.54
C HIS A 273 1.23 -0.68 21.96
N LEU A 274 2.36 -1.17 21.45
CA LEU A 274 3.34 -0.36 20.72
C LEU A 274 2.65 0.41 19.60
N SER A 275 2.87 1.73 19.55
CA SER A 275 2.32 2.57 18.50
C SER A 275 2.79 2.10 17.12
N HIS A 276 1.87 2.02 16.16
CA HIS A 276 2.19 1.65 14.77
C HIS A 276 3.23 2.61 14.15
N LEU A 277 3.26 3.87 14.57
CA LEU A 277 4.23 4.88 14.13
C LEU A 277 5.68 4.59 14.60
N THR A 278 5.83 3.87 15.72
CA THR A 278 7.12 3.60 16.36
C THR A 278 7.63 2.18 16.12
N ARG A 279 6.87 1.34 15.39
CA ARG A 279 7.32 0.01 15.01
C ARG A 279 8.61 0.08 14.19
N PRO A 280 9.64 -0.73 14.52
CA PRO A 280 10.88 -0.76 13.75
C PRO A 280 10.62 -1.18 12.30
N ASP A 281 9.92 -2.31 12.13
CA ASP A 281 9.44 -2.77 10.85
C ASP A 281 8.08 -2.16 10.55
N LYS A 282 8.03 -1.43 9.44
CA LYS A 282 6.85 -0.71 8.95
C LYS A 282 6.21 -1.41 7.77
N GLU A 283 6.88 -2.37 7.15
CA GLU A 283 6.42 -3.13 5.99
C GLU A 283 6.81 -4.60 6.21
N PRO A 284 6.13 -5.27 7.16
CA PRO A 284 6.52 -6.60 7.59
C PRO A 284 6.42 -7.59 6.44
N THR A 285 7.41 -8.46 6.34
CA THR A 285 7.44 -9.58 5.39
C THR A 285 6.80 -10.83 5.97
N THR A 286 6.59 -11.84 5.14
CA THR A 286 6.03 -13.12 5.56
C THR A 286 6.88 -14.28 5.08
N LEU A 287 6.73 -15.41 5.76
CA LEU A 287 7.25 -16.72 5.32
C LEU A 287 6.11 -17.65 4.85
N ALA A 288 4.85 -17.21 4.99
CA ALA A 288 3.68 -17.95 4.55
C ALA A 288 3.51 -17.79 3.04
N ILE A 289 3.57 -18.91 2.33
CA ILE A 289 3.35 -18.96 0.89
C ILE A 289 1.85 -19.13 0.67
N GLU A 290 1.21 -18.11 0.11
CA GLU A 290 -0.18 -18.19 -0.31
C GLU A 290 -0.33 -19.13 -1.51
N PRO A 291 -1.45 -19.88 -1.62
CA PRO A 291 -1.69 -20.81 -2.72
C PRO A 291 -1.94 -20.09 -4.05
N GLY A 292 -2.14 -18.77 -4.04
CA GLY A 292 -2.30 -17.95 -5.24
C GLY A 292 -2.51 -16.49 -4.90
N ILE A 293 -2.45 -15.62 -5.91
CA ILE A 293 -2.68 -14.19 -5.75
C ILE A 293 -4.17 -13.89 -5.88
N ARG A 294 -4.77 -13.34 -4.82
CA ARG A 294 -6.22 -13.10 -4.72
C ARG A 294 -6.52 -11.63 -4.57
N ALA A 295 -7.44 -11.09 -5.36
CA ALA A 295 -7.88 -9.71 -5.26
C ALA A 295 -9.35 -9.62 -4.87
N PHE A 296 -9.59 -9.41 -3.58
CA PHE A 296 -10.90 -9.13 -2.99
C PHE A 296 -10.73 -8.14 -1.83
N ARG A 297 -11.85 -7.64 -1.28
CA ARG A 297 -11.81 -6.67 -0.17
C ARG A 297 -11.14 -7.27 1.06
N GLY A 298 -10.05 -6.67 1.51
CA GLY A 298 -9.26 -7.15 2.65
C GLY A 298 -8.22 -8.21 2.29
N ALA A 299 -8.02 -8.52 1.00
CA ALA A 299 -6.98 -9.47 0.58
C ALA A 299 -5.57 -8.89 0.74
N LEU A 300 -5.43 -7.57 0.57
CA LEU A 300 -4.15 -6.87 0.72
C LEU A 300 -4.07 -6.06 2.02
N VAL A 301 -5.22 -5.78 2.64
CA VAL A 301 -5.29 -4.93 3.83
C VAL A 301 -5.26 -5.80 5.08
N GLU A 302 -4.22 -5.65 5.90
CA GLU A 302 -4.08 -6.39 7.14
C GLU A 302 -5.09 -5.88 8.19
N ALA A 303 -6.22 -6.59 8.34
CA ALA A 303 -7.34 -6.16 9.20
C ALA A 303 -7.01 -6.15 10.71
N HIS A 304 -5.91 -6.78 11.12
CA HIS A 304 -5.60 -7.03 12.54
C HIS A 304 -4.62 -6.03 13.16
N LEU A 305 -4.05 -5.12 12.36
CA LEU A 305 -3.09 -4.12 12.84
C LEU A 305 -3.43 -2.74 12.29
N LYS A 306 -3.41 -1.72 13.17
CA LYS A 306 -3.51 -0.32 12.73
C LYS A 306 -2.34 0.01 11.80
N GLY A 307 -2.66 0.41 10.58
CA GLY A 307 -1.71 0.81 9.55
C GLY A 307 -1.03 2.14 9.80
N ILE A 308 0.11 2.35 9.16
CA ILE A 308 0.89 3.62 9.24
C ILE A 308 0.43 4.69 8.25
N TYR A 309 -0.43 4.31 7.31
CA TYR A 309 -0.97 5.16 6.25
C TYR A 309 -2.31 5.80 6.66
N PRO A 310 -2.75 6.85 5.94
CA PRO A 310 -4.04 7.49 6.21
C PRO A 310 -5.20 6.49 6.27
N GLY A 311 -6.14 6.71 7.20
CA GLY A 311 -7.30 5.82 7.40
C GLY A 311 -7.03 4.56 8.24
N GLU A 312 -5.82 4.37 8.77
CA GLU A 312 -5.43 3.24 9.65
C GLU A 312 -5.50 1.85 8.99
N LEU A 313 -5.74 1.78 7.69
CA LEU A 313 -5.64 0.57 6.89
C LEU A 313 -4.30 0.60 6.13
N GLN A 314 -3.54 -0.48 6.22
CA GLN A 314 -2.27 -0.60 5.52
C GLN A 314 -2.34 -1.73 4.50
N ALA A 315 -2.09 -1.38 3.24
CA ALA A 315 -1.80 -2.35 2.20
C ALA A 315 -0.46 -3.03 2.51
N ASN A 316 -0.47 -4.36 2.58
CA ASN A 316 0.70 -5.20 2.71
C ASN A 316 0.64 -6.30 1.64
N ALA A 317 1.56 -6.25 0.68
CA ALA A 317 1.64 -7.24 -0.41
C ALA A 317 2.69 -8.33 -0.14
N ALA A 318 3.17 -8.50 1.10
CA ALA A 318 4.31 -9.39 1.39
C ALA A 318 4.06 -10.83 0.96
N SER A 319 2.84 -11.34 1.09
CA SER A 319 2.48 -12.67 0.61
C SER A 319 2.55 -12.79 -0.91
N TRP A 320 2.15 -11.74 -1.64
CA TRP A 320 2.25 -11.69 -3.10
C TRP A 320 3.70 -11.53 -3.55
N GLU A 321 4.48 -10.70 -2.86
CA GLU A 321 5.92 -10.52 -3.12
C GLU A 321 6.69 -11.83 -2.90
N LEU A 322 6.40 -12.55 -1.79
CA LEU A 322 6.97 -13.86 -1.54
C LEU A 322 6.54 -14.86 -2.64
N PHE A 323 5.25 -14.87 -2.99
CA PHE A 323 4.73 -15.71 -4.07
C PHE A 323 5.44 -15.44 -5.40
N ILE A 324 5.73 -14.19 -5.75
CA ILE A 324 6.49 -13.83 -6.95
C ILE A 324 7.93 -14.38 -6.87
N CYS A 325 8.55 -14.35 -5.69
CA CYS A 325 9.93 -14.79 -5.49
C CYS A 325 10.12 -16.32 -5.51
N VAL A 326 9.16 -17.09 -4.99
CA VAL A 326 9.35 -18.53 -4.80
C VAL A 326 9.23 -19.34 -6.11
N PRO A 327 10.01 -20.43 -6.28
CA PRO A 327 9.88 -21.32 -7.43
C PRO A 327 8.49 -21.97 -7.54
N SER A 328 8.08 -22.31 -8.77
CA SER A 328 6.78 -22.95 -9.05
C SER A 328 6.54 -24.25 -8.27
N GLU A 329 7.61 -24.98 -7.92
CA GLU A 329 7.49 -26.19 -7.12
C GLU A 329 6.96 -25.90 -5.71
N LEU A 330 7.41 -24.82 -5.08
CA LEU A 330 6.93 -24.45 -3.74
C LEU A 330 5.51 -23.90 -3.79
N LYS A 331 5.13 -23.19 -4.86
CA LYS A 331 3.75 -22.73 -5.09
C LYS A 331 2.77 -23.91 -5.13
N ARG A 332 3.07 -24.93 -5.96
CA ARG A 332 2.25 -26.14 -6.09
C ARG A 332 2.08 -26.89 -4.78
N ARG A 333 3.13 -26.92 -3.95
CA ARG A 333 3.04 -27.52 -2.62
C ARG A 333 2.16 -26.69 -1.68
N ALA A 334 2.30 -25.36 -1.71
CA ALA A 334 1.48 -24.47 -0.89
C ALA A 334 -0.02 -24.62 -1.18
N GLU A 335 -0.41 -24.88 -2.43
CA GLU A 335 -1.81 -25.18 -2.83
C GLU A 335 -2.42 -26.39 -2.11
N VAL A 336 -1.61 -27.40 -1.74
CA VAL A 336 -2.10 -28.67 -1.19
C VAL A 336 -2.07 -28.69 0.34
N GLU A 337 -0.97 -28.22 0.93
CA GLU A 337 -0.69 -28.42 2.35
C GLU A 337 -0.64 -27.14 3.19
N GLY A 338 -0.66 -25.94 2.57
CA GLY A 338 -0.40 -24.68 3.26
C GLY A 338 1.06 -24.62 3.74
N LEU A 339 1.90 -23.83 3.08
CA LEU A 339 3.35 -23.95 3.24
C LEU A 339 3.98 -22.71 3.90
N MET A 340 4.75 -22.94 4.95
CA MET A 340 5.73 -21.98 5.48
C MET A 340 7.10 -22.30 4.86
N LEU A 341 7.74 -21.32 4.21
CA LEU A 341 9.00 -21.53 3.49
C LEU A 341 10.09 -22.13 4.41
N TYR A 342 10.17 -21.60 5.63
CA TYR A 342 11.05 -22.08 6.70
C TYR A 342 10.23 -22.20 7.99
N PRO A 343 9.63 -23.38 8.28
CA PRO A 343 8.90 -23.56 9.53
C PRO A 343 9.87 -23.40 10.71
N GLU A 344 9.34 -22.95 11.86
CA GLU A 344 10.15 -22.80 13.07
C GLU A 344 10.89 -24.10 13.37
N SER A 345 12.22 -24.05 13.26
CA SER A 345 13.09 -25.14 13.62
C SER A 345 13.62 -24.89 15.03
N ASN A 346 13.46 -25.86 15.92
CA ASN A 346 14.05 -25.83 17.26
C ASN A 346 15.58 -26.04 17.25
N ASP A 347 16.20 -26.09 16.07
CA ASP A 347 17.58 -26.52 15.88
C ASP A 347 18.62 -25.39 15.99
N ILE A 348 18.36 -24.41 16.86
CA ILE A 348 19.27 -23.28 17.14
C ILE A 348 20.67 -23.78 17.54
N GLU A 349 20.76 -24.91 18.23
CA GLU A 349 22.03 -25.47 18.68
C GLU A 349 22.89 -26.00 17.52
N THR A 350 22.30 -26.60 16.49
CA THR A 350 23.06 -27.03 15.30
C THR A 350 23.64 -25.84 14.54
N TRP A 351 22.92 -24.71 14.45
CA TRP A 351 23.48 -23.48 13.89
C TRP A 351 24.70 -22.98 14.69
N LYS A 352 24.60 -22.97 16.02
CA LYS A 352 25.71 -22.55 16.89
C LYS A 352 26.92 -23.45 16.73
N GLU A 353 26.73 -24.76 16.62
CA GLU A 353 27.81 -25.71 16.37
C GLU A 353 28.48 -25.48 15.02
N LEU A 354 27.70 -25.27 13.94
CA LEU A 354 28.23 -25.00 12.60
C LEU A 354 29.05 -23.71 12.55
N ILE A 355 28.57 -22.64 13.20
CA ILE A 355 29.30 -21.37 13.30
C ILE A 355 30.61 -21.57 14.07
N SER A 356 30.56 -22.28 15.20
CA SER A 356 31.72 -22.55 16.04
C SER A 356 32.79 -23.37 15.31
N ARG A 357 32.39 -24.38 14.53
CA ARG A 357 33.29 -25.20 13.71
C ARG A 357 33.98 -24.37 12.62
N ASN A 358 33.27 -23.43 12.00
CA ASN A 358 33.83 -22.57 10.95
C ASN A 358 34.74 -21.45 11.49
N GLN A 359 34.56 -21.04 12.75
CA GLN A 359 35.49 -20.09 13.41
C GLN A 359 36.75 -20.79 13.96
N GLY A 360 36.69 -22.11 14.19
CA GLY A 360 37.82 -22.91 14.67
C GLY A 360 38.84 -23.33 13.60
N THR A 361 38.54 -23.17 12.31
CA THR A 361 39.40 -23.58 11.18
C THR A 361 40.29 -22.45 10.64
N GLY A 362 40.32 -21.28 11.30
CA GLY A 362 41.10 -20.09 10.91
C GLY A 362 42.23 -19.70 11.87
N ARG A 363 42.93 -20.66 12.48
CA ARG A 363 44.20 -20.41 13.21
C ARG A 363 45.32 -21.29 12.70
#